data_AF-A0A1S8XL75-F1
#
_entry.id   AF-A0A1S8XL75-F1
#
_cell.length_a   1.000
_cell.length_b   1.000
_cell.length_c   1.000
_cell.angle_alpha   90.00
_cell.angle_beta   90.00
_cell.angle_gamma   90.00
#
_symmetry.space_group_name_H-M   'P 1'
#
loop_
_entity.id
_entity.type
_entity.pdbx_description
1 polymer ?
#
loop_
_entity_poly.entity_id
_entity_poly.type
_entity_poly.pdbx_seq_one_letter_code
_entity_poly.pdbx_strand_id
1 'polypeptide(L)'
;RYGLPAPTHGFLQDHPTLSDGLLSRLAHGEIEARPGIAAFHGDQVEFTDGRVDAVDLVVWCTGYRVEVPFLDPALLGAGPDTLPLYRHVFHLDAPGLAFVGLMQSTGAAFPLLEAQARLVAARLAGRYAPPAPAAQRAACRAELRAATARWGDRRPAMRVDFDTYLAQLGRELAAGTRRAARDAT
;
A
#
# COMPACT_ATOMS: atom_id res chain seq x y z
N ARG A 1 30.21 8.15 8.68
CA ARG A 1 29.20 7.06 8.64
C ARG A 1 28.01 7.50 9.49
N TYR A 2 26.77 7.38 9.02
CA TYR A 2 25.59 8.04 9.61
C TYR A 2 24.92 7.29 10.79
N GLY A 3 25.49 6.19 11.29
CA GLY A 3 24.91 5.40 12.40
C GLY A 3 23.64 4.61 12.07
N LEU A 4 23.09 4.73 10.86
CA LEU A 4 21.92 3.97 10.42
C LEU A 4 22.27 2.49 10.16
N PRO A 5 21.38 1.54 10.50
CA PRO A 5 21.57 0.14 10.18
C PRO A 5 21.58 -0.08 8.66
N ALA A 6 22.31 -1.11 8.23
CA ALA A 6 22.27 -1.52 6.83
C ALA A 6 20.84 -1.98 6.45
N PRO A 7 20.27 -1.52 5.33
CA PRO A 7 18.97 -2.01 4.87
C PRO A 7 19.00 -3.52 4.66
N THR A 8 17.96 -4.21 5.11
CA THR A 8 17.80 -5.67 4.95
C THR A 8 17.21 -6.09 3.60
N HIS A 9 16.97 -5.13 2.71
CA HIS A 9 16.19 -5.28 1.48
C HIS A 9 16.71 -4.31 0.41
N GLY A 10 16.42 -4.62 -0.85
CA GLY A 10 16.90 -3.87 -2.01
C GLY A 10 16.23 -2.50 -2.18
N PHE A 11 16.81 -1.66 -3.05
CA PHE A 11 16.24 -0.36 -3.40
C PHE A 11 14.81 -0.50 -3.95
N LEU A 12 13.88 0.34 -3.45
CA LEU A 12 12.43 0.32 -3.76
C LEU A 12 11.69 -0.99 -3.42
N GLN A 13 12.29 -1.87 -2.61
CA GLN A 13 11.56 -2.98 -2.00
C GLN A 13 10.71 -2.53 -0.78
N ASP A 14 10.95 -1.31 -0.28
CA ASP A 14 10.06 -0.58 0.63
C ASP A 14 10.00 0.90 0.22
N HIS A 15 9.14 1.69 0.87
CA HIS A 15 9.05 3.13 0.67
C HIS A 15 10.33 3.79 1.20
N PRO A 16 11.13 4.45 0.34
CA PRO A 16 12.32 5.13 0.82
C PRO A 16 11.94 6.37 1.63
N THR A 17 12.75 6.68 2.64
CA THR A 17 12.67 7.98 3.32
C THR A 17 13.23 9.05 2.40
N LEU A 18 12.40 10.03 2.04
CA LEU A 18 12.81 11.21 1.28
C LEU A 18 12.99 12.38 2.24
N SER A 19 14.23 12.83 2.42
CA SER A 19 14.54 13.97 3.27
C SER A 19 15.86 14.60 2.85
N ASP A 20 15.82 15.89 2.52
CA ASP A 20 17.03 16.67 2.17
C ASP A 20 17.86 17.04 3.43
N GLY A 21 17.23 17.05 4.61
CA GLY A 21 17.87 17.48 5.86
C GLY A 21 18.43 16.36 6.73
N LEU A 22 17.89 15.14 6.64
CA LEU A 22 18.20 14.05 7.58
C LEU A 22 19.70 13.73 7.65
N LEU A 23 20.34 13.51 6.49
CA LEU A 23 21.75 13.13 6.44
C LEU A 23 22.67 14.26 6.95
N SER A 24 22.33 15.51 6.65
CA SER A 24 23.07 16.67 7.14
C SER A 24 22.99 16.77 8.67
N ARG A 25 21.79 16.62 9.24
CA ARG A 25 21.59 16.70 10.70
C ARG A 25 22.24 15.53 11.45
N LEU A 26 22.24 14.33 10.86
CA LEU A 26 23.01 13.19 11.37
C LEU A 26 24.52 13.49 11.37
N ALA A 27 25.04 14.11 10.31
CA ALA A 27 26.46 14.45 10.21
C ALA A 27 26.91 15.53 11.21
N HIS A 28 26.04 16.49 11.53
CA HIS A 28 26.31 17.55 12.51
C HIS A 28 26.01 17.15 13.96
N GLY A 29 25.51 15.93 14.20
CA GLY A 29 25.19 15.45 15.55
C GLY A 29 23.90 16.04 16.15
N GLU A 30 23.06 16.68 15.34
CA GLU A 30 21.74 17.15 15.77
C GLU A 30 20.73 16.01 15.89
N ILE A 31 20.97 14.91 15.17
CA ILE A 31 20.20 13.67 15.25
C ILE A 31 21.18 12.54 15.53
N GLU A 32 20.85 11.68 16.50
CA GLU A 32 21.58 10.45 16.76
C GLU A 32 20.68 9.24 16.45
N ALA A 33 21.16 8.30 15.65
CA ALA A 33 20.43 7.07 15.38
C ALA A 33 20.54 6.10 16.57
N ARG A 34 19.42 5.46 16.91
CA ARG A 34 19.33 4.40 17.91
C ARG A 34 18.69 3.16 17.31
N PRO A 35 19.02 1.95 17.80
CA PRO A 35 18.30 0.75 17.41
C PRO A 35 16.90 0.73 18.06
N GLY A 36 16.21 -0.41 17.99
CA GLY A 36 14.87 -0.54 18.58
C GLY A 36 14.85 -0.21 20.07
N ILE A 37 13.68 0.20 20.57
CA ILE A 37 13.43 0.37 22.00
C ILE A 37 13.17 -1.01 22.62
N ALA A 38 13.87 -1.32 23.72
CA ALA A 38 13.69 -2.53 24.52
C ALA A 38 12.72 -2.30 25.69
N ALA A 39 12.87 -1.19 26.43
CA ALA A 39 12.02 -0.89 27.58
C ALA A 39 11.98 0.63 27.89
N PHE A 40 10.97 1.03 28.67
CA PHE A 40 10.86 2.36 29.27
C PHE A 40 11.04 2.25 30.78
N HIS A 41 11.88 3.13 31.34
CA HIS A 41 12.20 3.20 32.77
C HIS A 41 11.93 4.61 33.29
N GLY A 42 10.67 4.96 33.48
CA GLY A 42 10.29 6.32 33.88
C GLY A 42 10.61 7.34 32.78
N ASP A 43 11.60 8.21 33.03
CA ASP A 43 12.12 9.22 32.10
C ASP A 43 13.25 8.71 31.19
N GLN A 44 13.53 7.40 31.22
CA GLN A 44 14.60 6.78 30.44
C GLN A 44 14.07 5.76 29.43
N VAL A 45 14.81 5.63 28.32
CA VAL A 45 14.58 4.64 27.27
C VAL A 45 15.79 3.71 27.20
N GLU A 46 15.55 2.42 27.38
CA GLU A 46 16.52 1.36 27.11
C GLU A 46 16.38 0.89 25.67
N PHE A 47 17.48 0.86 24.92
CA PHE A 47 17.55 0.39 23.54
C PHE A 47 18.03 -1.06 23.47
N THR A 48 17.80 -1.72 22.34
CA THR A 48 18.12 -3.16 22.17
C THR A 48 19.61 -3.50 22.21
N ASP A 49 20.49 -2.49 22.18
CA ASP A 49 21.94 -2.65 22.39
C ASP A 49 22.36 -2.45 23.85
N GLY A 50 21.40 -2.24 24.76
CA GLY A 50 21.62 -2.02 26.19
C GLY A 50 21.92 -0.56 26.56
N ARG A 51 21.98 0.37 25.60
CA ARG A 51 22.14 1.80 25.90
C ARG A 51 20.87 2.33 26.58
N VAL A 52 21.04 3.25 27.52
CA VAL A 52 19.94 3.94 28.20
C VAL A 52 20.14 5.45 28.06
N ASP A 53 19.15 6.14 27.50
CA ASP A 53 19.15 7.60 27.38
C ASP A 53 17.94 8.18 28.15
N ALA A 54 18.14 9.32 28.81
CA ALA A 54 17.03 10.11 29.37
C ALA A 54 16.33 10.88 28.25
N VAL A 55 14.99 10.89 28.25
CA VAL A 55 14.18 11.56 27.23
C VAL A 55 12.99 12.30 27.85
N ASP A 56 12.74 13.52 27.37
CA ASP A 56 11.60 14.32 27.82
C ASP A 56 10.32 14.05 27.01
N LEU A 57 10.46 13.54 25.77
CA LEU A 57 9.37 13.36 24.83
C LEU A 57 9.60 12.15 23.92
N VAL A 58 8.55 11.36 23.72
CA VAL A 58 8.50 10.27 22.74
C VAL A 58 7.47 10.60 21.68
N VAL A 59 7.89 10.62 20.41
CA VAL A 59 7.00 10.81 19.27
C VAL A 59 6.91 9.51 18.47
N TRP A 60 5.73 8.87 18.47
CA TRP A 60 5.51 7.61 17.76
C TRP A 60 5.26 7.84 16.27
N CYS A 61 6.30 7.64 15.47
CA CYS A 61 6.26 7.70 14.01
C CYS A 61 6.10 6.30 13.36
N THR A 62 5.28 5.42 13.95
CA THR A 62 5.18 3.99 13.58
C THR A 62 4.16 3.68 12.48
N GLY A 63 3.67 4.71 11.79
CA GLY A 63 2.72 4.59 10.68
C GLY A 63 1.26 4.50 11.13
N TYR A 64 0.40 4.01 10.22
CA TYR A 64 -1.06 4.01 10.40
C TYR A 64 -1.69 2.63 10.18
N ARG A 65 -2.80 2.38 10.87
CA ARG A 65 -3.72 1.28 10.59
C ARG A 65 -4.79 1.76 9.61
N VAL A 66 -5.22 0.86 8.73
CA VAL A 66 -6.33 1.14 7.80
C VAL A 66 -7.60 0.63 8.44
N GLU A 67 -8.60 1.50 8.58
CA GLU A 67 -9.91 1.16 9.15
C GLU A 67 -11.01 1.77 8.27
N VAL A 68 -12.12 1.04 8.12
CA VAL A 68 -13.30 1.48 7.34
C VAL A 68 -14.56 1.25 8.19
N PRO A 69 -14.72 1.98 9.32
CA PRO A 69 -15.68 1.63 10.37
C PRO A 69 -17.15 1.82 9.98
N PHE A 70 -17.42 2.50 8.87
CA PHE A 70 -18.77 2.69 8.34
C PHE A 70 -19.25 1.51 7.47
N LEU A 71 -18.36 0.59 7.08
CA LEU A 71 -18.68 -0.55 6.23
C LEU A 71 -18.94 -1.79 7.09
N ASP A 72 -19.87 -2.64 6.66
CA ASP A 72 -20.12 -3.92 7.31
C ASP A 72 -18.80 -4.74 7.41
N PRO A 73 -18.38 -5.17 8.62
CA PRO A 73 -17.19 -6.00 8.79
C PRO A 73 -17.18 -7.27 7.93
N ALA A 74 -18.33 -7.83 7.58
CA ALA A 74 -18.43 -8.99 6.68
C ALA A 74 -17.89 -8.69 5.27
N LEU A 75 -17.92 -7.43 4.83
CA LEU A 75 -17.36 -6.97 3.54
C LEU A 75 -15.85 -6.67 3.62
N LEU A 76 -15.26 -6.70 4.81
CA LEU A 76 -13.83 -6.45 5.03
C LEU A 76 -13.02 -7.73 5.28
N GLY A 77 -13.69 -8.85 5.56
CA GLY A 77 -13.04 -10.13 5.84
C GLY A 77 -12.06 -10.02 7.01
N ALA A 78 -10.79 -10.36 6.77
CA ALA A 78 -9.73 -10.28 7.78
C ALA A 78 -9.24 -8.85 8.05
N GLY A 79 -9.61 -7.87 7.22
CA GLY A 79 -9.23 -6.48 7.36
C GLY A 79 -9.02 -5.80 6.00
N PRO A 80 -9.17 -4.46 5.94
CA PRO A 80 -9.07 -3.70 4.68
C PRO A 80 -7.68 -3.81 4.03
N ASP A 81 -6.62 -4.01 4.80
CA ASP A 81 -5.25 -4.16 4.31
C ASP A 81 -4.94 -5.55 3.71
N THR A 82 -5.89 -6.49 3.81
CA THR A 82 -5.81 -7.85 3.25
C THR A 82 -6.86 -8.12 2.18
N LEU A 83 -7.71 -7.14 1.89
CA LEU A 83 -8.90 -7.32 1.06
C LEU A 83 -8.52 -7.64 -0.39
N PRO A 84 -8.97 -8.78 -0.95
CA PRO A 84 -8.71 -9.10 -2.35
C PRO A 84 -9.64 -8.28 -3.25
N LEU A 85 -9.10 -7.23 -3.84
CA LEU A 85 -9.82 -6.36 -4.76
C LEU A 85 -9.35 -6.58 -6.20
N TYR A 86 -10.28 -6.77 -7.13
CA TYR A 86 -9.93 -6.85 -8.54
C TYR A 86 -9.31 -5.52 -8.98
N ARG A 87 -8.05 -5.59 -9.41
CA ARG A 87 -7.22 -4.42 -9.76
C ARG A 87 -7.12 -3.40 -8.63
N HIS A 88 -7.19 -3.81 -7.36
CA HIS A 88 -7.23 -2.89 -6.22
C HIS A 88 -8.40 -1.88 -6.25
N VAL A 89 -9.48 -2.21 -6.97
CA VAL A 89 -10.66 -1.36 -7.13
C VAL A 89 -11.94 -2.09 -6.74
N PHE A 90 -12.30 -3.17 -7.45
CA PHE A 90 -13.64 -3.76 -7.33
C PHE A 90 -13.68 -4.91 -6.33
N HIS A 91 -14.70 -4.92 -5.46
CA HIS A 91 -14.92 -6.03 -4.53
C HIS A 91 -15.38 -7.28 -5.30
N LEU A 92 -14.79 -8.44 -5.00
CA LEU A 92 -15.01 -9.68 -5.76
C LEU A 92 -16.42 -10.26 -5.58
N ASP A 93 -17.00 -10.06 -4.40
CA ASP A 93 -18.29 -10.65 -4.02
C ASP A 93 -19.41 -9.60 -3.85
N ALA A 94 -19.09 -8.32 -4.04
CA ALA A 94 -20.02 -7.21 -3.89
C ALA A 94 -19.89 -6.26 -5.11
N PRO A 95 -20.56 -6.56 -6.24
CA PRO A 95 -20.34 -5.86 -7.51
C PRO A 95 -20.61 -4.35 -7.49
N GLY A 96 -21.38 -3.86 -6.52
CA GLY A 96 -21.67 -2.43 -6.32
C GLY A 96 -20.66 -1.70 -5.43
N LEU A 97 -19.68 -2.41 -4.86
CA LEU A 97 -18.67 -1.85 -3.97
C LEU A 97 -17.33 -1.73 -4.69
N ALA A 98 -16.77 -0.52 -4.65
CA ALA A 98 -15.44 -0.23 -5.16
C ALA A 98 -14.66 0.64 -4.17
N PHE A 99 -13.35 0.47 -4.17
CA PHE A 99 -12.40 1.24 -3.38
C PHE A 99 -11.52 2.06 -4.34
N VAL A 100 -11.19 3.27 -3.92
CA VAL A 100 -10.23 4.15 -4.60
C VAL A 100 -9.21 4.57 -3.55
N GLY A 101 -7.93 4.26 -3.79
CA GLY A 101 -6.83 4.59 -2.89
C GLY A 101 -6.52 3.55 -1.82
N LEU A 102 -7.21 2.41 -1.78
CA LEU A 102 -6.84 1.30 -0.88
C LEU A 102 -5.63 0.53 -1.45
N MET A 103 -4.49 1.22 -1.48
CA MET A 103 -3.25 0.75 -2.09
C MET A 103 -2.04 1.53 -1.55
N GLN A 104 -0.84 1.04 -1.80
CA GLN A 104 0.44 1.65 -1.44
C GLN A 104 1.40 1.53 -2.63
N SER A 105 1.96 2.65 -3.05
CA SER A 105 2.95 2.71 -4.12
C SER A 105 4.16 3.52 -3.71
N THR A 106 5.32 3.18 -4.30
CA THR A 106 6.54 4.00 -4.19
C THR A 106 6.50 5.25 -5.07
N GLY A 107 5.49 5.38 -5.95
CA GLY A 107 5.26 6.56 -6.79
C GLY A 107 4.15 7.47 -6.25
N ALA A 108 3.82 8.52 -7.01
CA ALA A 108 2.79 9.48 -6.63
C ALA A 108 1.40 8.85 -6.57
N ALA A 109 0.59 9.22 -5.58
CA ALA A 109 -0.75 8.64 -5.42
C ALA A 109 -1.75 9.14 -6.48
N PHE A 110 -1.74 10.43 -6.81
CA PHE A 110 -2.80 11.05 -7.61
C PHE A 110 -3.02 10.43 -9.01
N PRO A 111 -1.98 10.10 -9.80
CA PRO A 111 -2.19 9.42 -11.09
C PRO A 111 -2.87 8.05 -10.93
N LEU A 112 -2.56 7.35 -9.85
CA LEU A 112 -3.13 6.03 -9.57
C LEU A 112 -4.60 6.15 -9.16
N LEU A 113 -4.91 7.12 -8.28
CA LEU A 113 -6.28 7.43 -7.86
C LEU A 113 -7.14 7.84 -9.06
N GLU A 114 -6.60 8.66 -9.95
CA GLU A 114 -7.28 9.06 -11.18
C GLU A 114 -7.58 7.85 -12.07
N ALA A 115 -6.60 6.96 -12.28
CA ALA A 115 -6.79 5.75 -13.08
C ALA A 115 -7.84 4.81 -12.47
N GLN A 116 -7.85 4.63 -11.15
CA GLN A 116 -8.88 3.86 -10.44
C GLN A 116 -10.26 4.52 -10.58
N ALA A 117 -10.36 5.83 -10.38
CA ALA A 117 -11.61 6.58 -10.50
C ALA A 117 -12.19 6.50 -11.93
N ARG A 118 -11.34 6.56 -12.97
CA ARG A 118 -11.77 6.39 -14.37
C ARG A 118 -12.41 5.01 -14.61
N LEU A 119 -11.87 3.94 -14.02
CA LEU A 119 -12.46 2.60 -14.08
C LEU A 119 -13.83 2.54 -13.39
N VAL A 120 -13.92 3.09 -12.18
CA VAL A 120 -15.20 3.16 -11.43
C VAL A 120 -16.24 3.97 -12.21
N ALA A 121 -15.88 5.14 -12.71
CA ALA A 121 -16.76 5.99 -13.49
C ALA A 121 -17.25 5.29 -14.78
N ALA A 122 -16.36 4.58 -15.48
CA ALA A 122 -16.75 3.80 -16.65
C ALA A 122 -17.71 2.65 -16.29
N ARG A 123 -17.51 2.00 -15.13
CA ARG A 123 -18.40 0.93 -14.64
C ARG A 123 -19.79 1.48 -14.34
N LEU A 124 -19.87 2.58 -13.60
CA LEU A 124 -21.13 3.24 -13.24
C LEU A 124 -21.88 3.77 -14.47
N ALA A 125 -21.16 4.23 -15.49
CA ALA A 125 -21.75 4.68 -16.75
C ALA A 125 -22.16 3.53 -17.70
N GLY A 126 -22.01 2.26 -17.31
CA GLY A 126 -22.29 1.11 -18.18
C GLY A 126 -21.31 0.93 -19.34
N ARG A 127 -20.18 1.68 -19.35
CA ARG A 127 -19.16 1.66 -20.42
C ARG A 127 -17.98 0.73 -20.13
N TYR A 128 -18.07 -0.05 -19.06
CA TYR A 128 -17.06 -1.01 -18.64
C TYR A 128 -17.72 -2.25 -18.01
N ALA A 129 -17.28 -3.41 -18.47
CA ALA A 129 -17.60 -4.70 -17.88
C ALA A 129 -16.30 -5.37 -17.39
N PRO A 130 -16.19 -5.82 -16.13
CA PRO A 130 -15.06 -6.61 -15.67
C PRO A 130 -15.08 -8.00 -16.34
N PRO A 131 -13.97 -8.76 -16.31
CA PRO A 131 -13.99 -10.14 -16.79
C PRO A 131 -14.85 -11.02 -15.86
N ALA A 132 -15.09 -12.28 -16.26
CA ALA A 132 -15.85 -13.23 -15.45
C ALA A 132 -15.27 -13.37 -14.02
N PRO A 133 -16.08 -13.65 -12.99
CA PRO A 133 -15.64 -13.69 -11.60
C PRO A 133 -14.44 -14.63 -11.34
N ALA A 134 -14.37 -15.77 -12.02
CA ALA A 134 -13.25 -16.70 -11.90
C ALA A 134 -11.92 -16.06 -12.36
N ALA A 135 -11.95 -15.27 -13.43
CA ALA A 135 -10.79 -14.55 -13.94
C ALA A 135 -10.37 -13.41 -13.02
N GLN A 136 -11.34 -12.70 -12.40
CA GLN A 136 -11.04 -11.68 -11.39
C GLN A 136 -10.32 -12.29 -10.19
N ARG A 137 -10.84 -13.38 -9.63
CA ARG A 137 -10.21 -14.11 -8.51
C ARG A 137 -8.82 -14.65 -8.86
N ALA A 138 -8.64 -15.17 -10.08
CA ALA A 138 -7.33 -15.62 -10.56
C ALA A 138 -6.33 -14.47 -10.67
N ALA A 139 -6.76 -13.30 -11.15
CA ALA A 139 -5.94 -12.10 -11.21
C ALA A 139 -5.51 -11.62 -9.81
N CYS A 140 -6.43 -11.51 -8.85
CA CYS A 140 -6.09 -11.12 -7.47
C CYS A 140 -5.07 -12.08 -6.85
N ARG A 141 -5.23 -13.40 -7.03
CA ARG A 141 -4.25 -14.39 -6.54
C ARG A 141 -2.87 -14.21 -7.19
N ALA A 142 -2.83 -13.90 -8.49
CA ALA A 142 -1.58 -13.68 -9.20
C ALA A 142 -0.89 -12.38 -8.75
N GLU A 143 -1.65 -11.30 -8.59
CA GLU A 143 -1.19 -10.00 -8.09
C GLU A 143 -0.64 -10.13 -6.67
N LEU A 144 -1.36 -10.81 -5.77
CA LEU A 144 -0.90 -11.06 -4.40
C LEU A 144 0.41 -11.85 -4.37
N ARG A 145 0.53 -12.94 -5.15
CA ARG A 145 1.78 -13.71 -5.23
C ARG A 145 2.94 -12.87 -5.75
N ALA A 146 2.72 -12.08 -6.78
CA ALA A 146 3.76 -11.20 -7.33
C ALA A 146 4.18 -10.12 -6.31
N ALA A 147 3.21 -9.55 -5.58
CA ALA A 147 3.48 -8.58 -4.54
C ALA A 147 4.26 -9.17 -3.37
N THR A 148 3.86 -10.34 -2.86
CA THR A 148 4.60 -11.06 -1.81
C THR A 148 6.01 -11.42 -2.26
N ALA A 149 6.19 -11.89 -3.50
CA ALA A 149 7.53 -12.21 -4.02
C ALA A 149 8.44 -10.97 -4.11
N ARG A 150 7.88 -9.79 -4.38
CA ARG A 150 8.64 -8.55 -4.54
C ARG A 150 8.88 -7.78 -3.24
N TRP A 151 7.90 -7.75 -2.35
CA TRP A 151 7.88 -6.87 -1.17
C TRP A 151 7.73 -7.61 0.16
N GLY A 152 7.61 -8.94 0.15
CA GLY A 152 7.43 -9.75 1.34
C GLY A 152 6.06 -9.58 1.99
N ASP A 153 6.00 -9.74 3.31
CA ASP A 153 4.74 -9.87 4.05
C ASP A 153 4.16 -8.53 4.55
N ARG A 154 4.84 -7.40 4.29
CA ARG A 154 4.36 -6.08 4.70
C ARG A 154 3.26 -5.58 3.76
N ARG A 155 2.01 -5.94 4.10
CA ARG A 155 0.77 -5.56 3.40
C ARG A 155 0.82 -5.80 1.88
N PRO A 156 1.18 -7.01 1.42
CA PRO A 156 1.35 -7.28 -0.01
C PRO A 156 0.07 -7.06 -0.81
N ALA A 157 -1.12 -7.24 -0.21
CA ALA A 157 -2.41 -7.00 -0.86
C ALA A 157 -2.69 -5.52 -1.18
N MET A 158 -1.95 -4.59 -0.58
CA MET A 158 -2.05 -3.15 -0.90
C MET A 158 -0.97 -2.69 -1.87
N ARG A 159 0.11 -3.46 -2.09
CA ARG A 159 1.31 -2.97 -2.77
C ARG A 159 1.14 -3.00 -4.29
N VAL A 160 1.40 -1.86 -4.92
CA VAL A 160 1.44 -1.73 -6.39
C VAL A 160 2.69 -1.02 -6.88
N ASP A 161 3.21 -1.50 -8.00
CA ASP A 161 4.27 -0.84 -8.76
C ASP A 161 3.65 0.26 -9.63
N PHE A 162 4.15 1.49 -9.52
CA PHE A 162 3.52 2.68 -10.10
C PHE A 162 3.29 2.55 -11.63
N ASP A 163 4.35 2.32 -12.40
CA ASP A 163 4.28 2.29 -13.86
C ASP A 163 3.51 1.06 -14.35
N THR A 164 3.79 -0.10 -13.77
CA THR A 164 3.14 -1.36 -14.15
C THR A 164 1.63 -1.28 -13.91
N TYR A 165 1.22 -0.72 -12.76
CA TYR A 165 -0.17 -0.61 -12.38
C TYR A 165 -0.93 0.39 -13.25
N LEU A 166 -0.36 1.56 -13.57
CA LEU A 166 -0.97 2.50 -14.51
C LEU A 166 -1.18 1.88 -15.89
N ALA A 167 -0.15 1.24 -16.43
CA ALA A 167 -0.24 0.56 -17.72
C ALA A 167 -1.29 -0.56 -17.70
N GLN A 168 -1.39 -1.29 -16.58
CA GLN A 168 -2.38 -2.34 -16.37
C GLN A 168 -3.80 -1.79 -16.31
N LEU A 169 -4.07 -0.72 -15.56
CA LEU A 169 -5.40 -0.11 -15.49
C LEU A 169 -5.83 0.48 -16.85
N GLY A 170 -4.91 1.08 -17.60
CA GLY A 170 -5.18 1.56 -18.96
C GLY A 170 -5.60 0.43 -19.89
N ARG A 171 -4.86 -0.69 -19.90
CA ARG A 171 -5.22 -1.89 -20.67
C ARG A 171 -6.54 -2.49 -20.23
N GLU A 172 -6.77 -2.54 -18.91
CA GLU A 172 -7.99 -3.09 -18.33
C GLU A 172 -9.22 -2.28 -18.74
N LEU A 173 -9.15 -0.95 -18.65
CA LEU A 173 -10.23 -0.07 -19.06
C LEU A 173 -10.58 -0.28 -20.54
N ALA A 174 -9.58 -0.28 -21.43
CA ALA A 174 -9.78 -0.53 -22.86
C ALA A 174 -10.39 -1.92 -23.14
N ALA A 175 -9.94 -2.96 -22.43
CA ALA A 175 -10.49 -4.30 -22.55
C ALA A 175 -11.93 -4.39 -22.05
N GLY A 176 -12.24 -3.75 -20.92
CA GLY A 176 -13.58 -3.75 -20.35
C GLY A 176 -14.60 -2.91 -21.12
N THR A 177 -14.16 -1.85 -21.80
CA THR A 177 -15.02 -1.16 -22.77
C THR A 177 -15.40 -2.07 -23.93
N ARG A 178 -14.45 -2.84 -24.47
CA ARG A 178 -14.76 -3.83 -25.53
C ARG A 178 -15.69 -4.93 -25.04
N ARG A 179 -15.57 -5.37 -23.78
CA ARG A 179 -16.50 -6.35 -23.19
C ARG A 179 -17.91 -5.76 -23.06
N ALA A 180 -18.03 -4.57 -22.49
CA ALA A 180 -19.33 -3.90 -22.35
C ALA A 180 -20.04 -3.69 -23.71
N ALA A 181 -19.30 -3.34 -24.76
CA ALA A 181 -19.86 -3.19 -26.10
C ALA A 181 -20.40 -4.50 -26.68
N ARG A 182 -19.76 -5.63 -26.38
CA ARG A 182 -20.21 -6.96 -26.82
C ARG A 182 -21.46 -7.42 -26.08
N ASP A 183 -21.56 -7.11 -24.78
CA ASP A 183 -22.71 -7.49 -23.95
C ASP A 183 -23.97 -6.65 -24.27
N ALA A 184 -23.79 -5.51 -24.96
CA ALA A 184 -24.87 -4.63 -25.39
C ALA A 184 -25.43 -4.98 -26.79
N THR A 185 -24.83 -5.95 -27.49
CA THR A 185 -25.26 -6.43 -28.82
C THR A 185 -25.96 -7.77 -28.68
#